data_AF-A0A7C5PLF1-F1
#
_entry.id   AF-A0A7C5PLF1-F1
#
_cell.length_a   1.000
_cell.length_b   1.000
_cell.length_c   1.000
_cell.angle_alpha   90.00
_cell.angle_beta   90.00
_cell.angle_gamma   90.00
#
_symmetry.space_group_name_H-M   'P 1'
#
loop_
_entity.id
_entity.type
_entity.pdbx_description
1 polymer ?
#
loop_
_entity_poly.entity_id
_entity_poly.type
_entity_poly.pdbx_seq_one_letter_code
_entity_poly.pdbx_strand_id
1 'polypeptide(L)'
;MSPLPPLRGLNEVQAIVPGKSNLLELAEDELFGLAEGLTRVLRFYGREGYASFNAVLMSGPMDEHLEYFDVNLIVVSRPGVQPMGFTDAWTVSYILWDGEAVEEPEVFAGRVKAILEGDKLA
;
A
#
# COMPACT_ATOMS: atom_id res chain seq x y z
N MET A 1 3.90 6.55 1.85
CA MET A 1 5.36 6.37 1.68
C MET A 1 5.58 5.05 0.93
N SER A 2 6.57 4.94 0.04
CA SER A 2 6.94 3.63 -0.52
C SER A 2 7.92 2.97 0.47
N PRO A 3 7.73 1.70 0.88
CA PRO A 3 8.66 1.04 1.79
C PRO A 3 10.01 0.78 1.14
N LEU A 4 11.07 0.78 1.97
CA LEU A 4 12.43 0.40 1.56
C LEU A 4 12.89 -0.82 2.40
N PRO A 5 13.10 -2.00 1.78
CA PRO A 5 12.74 -2.38 0.40
C PRO A 5 11.22 -2.62 0.24
N PRO A 6 10.65 -2.49 -0.98
CA PRO A 6 9.30 -2.97 -1.23
C PRO A 6 9.23 -4.47 -0.93
N LEU A 7 8.29 -4.86 -0.07
CA LEU A 7 8.38 -6.15 0.61
C LEU A 7 7.94 -7.33 -0.27
N ARG A 8 7.20 -7.08 -1.37
CA ARG A 8 6.86 -8.05 -2.45
C ARG A 8 5.90 -7.52 -3.51
N GLY A 9 5.22 -6.38 -3.28
CA GLY A 9 4.14 -5.91 -4.13
C GLY A 9 4.56 -4.91 -5.21
N LEU A 10 3.97 -5.02 -6.40
CA LEU A 10 4.12 -4.01 -7.43
C LEU A 10 3.37 -2.73 -7.05
N ASN A 11 4.00 -1.57 -7.23
CA ASN A 11 3.46 -0.26 -6.89
C ASN A 11 2.97 -0.15 -5.42
N GLU A 12 3.75 -0.70 -4.50
CA GLU A 12 3.41 -0.78 -3.08
C GLU A 12 3.39 0.61 -2.41
N VAL A 13 2.27 0.94 -1.75
CA VAL A 13 2.13 2.14 -0.94
C VAL A 13 1.83 1.73 0.49
N GLN A 14 2.62 2.27 1.43
CA GLN A 14 2.41 2.09 2.85
C GLN A 14 2.02 3.41 3.53
N ALA A 15 1.00 3.35 4.39
CA ALA A 15 0.65 4.37 5.35
C ALA A 15 0.88 3.83 6.76
N ILE A 16 1.39 4.68 7.66
CA ILE A 16 1.69 4.34 9.05
C ILE A 16 0.96 5.35 9.92
N VAL A 17 0.31 4.89 10.99
CA VAL A 17 -0.33 5.75 12.00
C VAL A 17 0.57 5.76 13.25
N PRO A 18 1.43 6.79 13.42
CA PRO A 18 2.44 6.77 14.48
C PRO A 18 1.82 6.80 15.88
N GLY A 19 2.36 6.00 16.79
CA GLY A 19 1.96 5.93 18.20
C GLY A 19 0.65 5.19 18.44
N LYS A 20 0.14 4.46 17.45
CA LYS A 20 -1.08 3.65 17.55
C LYS A 20 -0.73 2.21 17.26
N SER A 21 -0.77 1.35 18.27
CA SER A 21 -0.26 -0.02 18.12
C SER A 21 -1.31 -1.01 17.63
N ASN A 22 -2.57 -0.77 17.97
CA ASN A 22 -3.68 -1.64 17.57
C ASN A 22 -4.90 -0.84 17.09
N LEU A 23 -5.86 -1.52 16.47
CA LEU A 23 -7.05 -0.86 15.89
C LEU A 23 -7.94 -0.16 16.93
N LEU A 24 -7.89 -0.58 18.21
CA LEU A 24 -8.70 0.02 19.27
C LEU A 24 -8.19 1.41 19.68
N GLU A 25 -6.93 1.72 19.38
CA GLU A 25 -6.32 3.01 19.68
C GLU A 25 -6.58 4.07 18.59
N LEU A 26 -7.08 3.67 17.42
CA LEU A 26 -7.42 4.58 16.33
C LEU A 26 -8.65 5.41 16.68
N ALA A 27 -8.55 6.74 16.59
CA ALA A 27 -9.72 7.60 16.65
C ALA A 27 -10.28 7.85 15.24
N GLU A 28 -11.40 8.57 15.20
CA GLU A 28 -12.15 8.83 13.97
C GLU A 28 -11.32 9.62 12.95
N ASP A 29 -10.50 10.56 13.41
CA ASP A 29 -9.64 11.37 12.55
C ASP A 29 -8.55 10.51 11.86
N GLU A 30 -7.94 9.55 12.56
CA GLU A 30 -6.96 8.64 11.95
C GLU A 30 -7.62 7.69 10.95
N LEU A 31 -8.81 7.17 11.26
CA LEU A 31 -9.59 6.34 10.34
C LEU A 31 -9.97 7.12 9.07
N PHE A 32 -10.40 8.38 9.21
CA PHE A 32 -10.70 9.24 8.09
C PHE A 32 -9.44 9.53 7.25
N GLY A 33 -8.31 9.81 7.91
CA GLY A 33 -7.02 9.99 7.25
C GLY A 33 -6.57 8.77 6.44
N LEU A 34 -6.74 7.56 6.98
CA LEU A 34 -6.46 6.31 6.27
C LEU A 34 -7.36 6.12 5.06
N ALA A 35 -8.67 6.37 5.22
CA ALA A 35 -9.65 6.25 4.13
C ALA A 35 -9.38 7.26 2.99
N GLU A 36 -9.05 8.49 3.34
CA GLU A 36 -8.66 9.54 2.38
C GLU A 36 -7.36 9.16 1.67
N GLY A 37 -6.35 8.68 2.41
CA GLY A 37 -5.09 8.19 1.85
C GLY A 37 -5.31 7.04 0.86
N LEU A 38 -6.10 6.04 1.23
CA LEU A 38 -6.48 4.92 0.37
C LEU A 38 -7.18 5.41 -0.90
N THR A 39 -8.14 6.33 -0.77
CA THR A 39 -8.88 6.89 -1.91
C THR A 39 -7.93 7.51 -2.92
N ARG A 40 -6.93 8.27 -2.47
CA ARG A 40 -5.94 8.88 -3.37
C ARG A 40 -5.03 7.84 -4.05
N VAL A 41 -4.64 6.79 -3.33
CA VAL A 41 -3.89 5.66 -3.92
C VAL A 41 -4.72 4.96 -5.00
N LEU A 42 -6.02 4.74 -4.75
CA LEU A 42 -6.90 4.13 -5.74
C LEU A 42 -7.13 5.02 -6.97
N ARG A 43 -7.21 6.35 -6.81
CA ARG A 43 -7.22 7.29 -7.95
C ARG A 43 -5.94 7.22 -8.76
N PHE A 44 -4.78 7.18 -8.08
CA PHE A 44 -3.49 6.97 -8.72
C PHE A 44 -3.49 5.67 -9.53
N TYR A 45 -3.92 4.56 -8.94
CA TYR A 45 -4.02 3.29 -9.66
C TYR A 45 -4.96 3.32 -10.86
N GLY A 46 -6.13 3.93 -10.72
CA GLY A 46 -7.08 4.09 -11.83
C GLY A 46 -6.52 4.93 -12.98
N ARG A 47 -5.76 5.99 -12.67
CA ARG A 47 -5.09 6.83 -13.67
C ARG A 47 -3.95 6.08 -14.40
N GLU A 48 -3.21 5.25 -13.70
CA GLU A 48 -2.15 4.41 -14.27
C GLU A 48 -2.68 3.15 -14.97
N GLY A 49 -4.00 2.90 -14.91
CA GLY A 49 -4.65 1.78 -15.61
C GLY A 49 -4.61 0.44 -14.87
N TYR A 50 -4.30 0.44 -13.57
CA TYR A 50 -4.36 -0.78 -12.75
C TYR A 50 -5.82 -1.12 -12.41
N ALA A 51 -6.25 -2.32 -12.78
CA ALA A 51 -7.63 -2.78 -12.62
C ALA A 51 -7.92 -3.46 -11.28
N SER A 52 -6.88 -3.87 -10.55
CA SER A 52 -6.99 -4.63 -9.31
C SER A 52 -5.89 -4.27 -8.32
N PHE A 53 -6.21 -4.42 -7.04
CA PHE A 53 -5.32 -4.14 -5.92
C PHE A 53 -5.67 -5.04 -4.74
N ASN A 54 -4.72 -5.21 -3.83
CA ASN A 54 -4.97 -5.73 -2.49
C ASN A 54 -4.62 -4.65 -1.47
N ALA A 55 -5.36 -4.62 -0.37
CA ALA A 55 -5.05 -3.76 0.78
C ALA A 55 -5.08 -4.59 2.05
N VAL A 56 -4.13 -4.34 2.95
CA VAL A 56 -4.03 -5.00 4.25
C VAL A 56 -3.83 -3.93 5.32
N LEU A 57 -4.73 -3.89 6.29
CA LEU A 57 -4.58 -3.09 7.49
C LEU A 57 -4.03 -3.99 8.61
N MET A 58 -2.80 -3.72 9.04
CA MET A 58 -2.08 -4.49 10.04
C MET A 58 -2.23 -3.85 11.42
N SER A 59 -2.50 -4.69 12.42
CA SER A 59 -2.67 -4.31 13.82
C SER A 59 -1.80 -5.17 14.71
N GLY A 60 -1.33 -4.61 15.81
CA GLY A 60 -0.82 -5.37 16.94
C GLY A 60 -1.94 -6.13 17.67
N PRO A 61 -1.59 -6.89 18.72
CA PRO A 61 -2.56 -7.50 19.63
C PRO A 61 -3.50 -6.45 20.22
N MET A 62 -4.75 -6.82 20.48
CA MET A 62 -5.79 -5.88 20.95
C MET A 62 -5.77 -5.65 22.46
N ASP A 63 -5.03 -6.48 23.19
CA ASP A 63 -4.96 -6.52 24.65
C ASP A 63 -3.69 -5.84 25.20
N GLU A 64 -2.75 -5.46 24.34
CA GLU A 64 -1.55 -4.71 24.72
C GLU A 64 -1.20 -3.62 23.72
N HIS A 65 -0.50 -2.61 24.22
CA HIS A 65 0.15 -1.59 23.39
C HIS A 65 1.62 -1.98 23.18
N LEU A 66 2.06 -2.06 21.93
CA LEU A 66 3.46 -2.32 21.57
C LEU A 66 4.16 -1.03 21.15
N GLU A 67 5.14 -0.59 21.94
CA GLU A 67 5.94 0.62 21.68
C GLU A 67 6.75 0.59 20.37
N TYR A 68 6.93 -0.60 19.78
CA TYR A 68 7.73 -0.83 18.58
C TYR A 68 6.90 -1.11 17.33
N PHE A 69 5.57 -1.17 17.44
CA PHE A 69 4.68 -1.46 16.33
C PHE A 69 3.61 -0.39 16.21
N ASP A 70 3.52 0.17 15.00
CA ASP A 70 2.46 1.08 14.61
C ASP A 70 1.52 0.39 13.61
N VAL A 71 0.23 0.65 13.75
CA VAL A 71 -0.80 0.30 12.78
C VAL A 71 -0.39 0.84 11.42
N ASN A 72 -0.41 -0.03 10.42
CA ASN A 72 -0.02 0.33 9.08
C ASN A 72 -0.95 -0.29 8.04
N LEU A 73 -1.22 0.50 7.00
CA LEU A 73 -2.01 0.10 5.83
C LEU A 73 -1.03 -0.09 4.67
N ILE A 74 -1.04 -1.29 4.09
CA ILE A 74 -0.26 -1.63 2.91
C ILE A 74 -1.22 -1.84 1.75
N VAL A 75 -0.97 -1.17 0.64
CA VAL A 75 -1.75 -1.28 -0.59
C VAL A 75 -0.81 -1.66 -1.72
N VAL A 76 -1.16 -2.69 -2.47
CA VAL A 76 -0.36 -3.20 -3.59
C VAL A 76 -1.22 -3.35 -4.83
N SER A 77 -0.70 -2.92 -5.97
CA SER A 77 -1.37 -3.15 -7.26
C SER A 77 -1.23 -4.62 -7.66
N ARG A 78 -2.24 -5.14 -8.35
CA ARG A 78 -2.30 -6.48 -8.93
C ARG A 78 -2.41 -6.34 -10.44
N PRO A 79 -1.31 -6.11 -11.18
CA PRO A 79 -1.38 -5.98 -12.63
C PRO A 79 -1.75 -7.33 -13.27
N GLY A 80 -2.20 -7.34 -14.52
CA GLY A 80 -2.34 -8.60 -15.27
C GLY A 80 -3.52 -9.49 -14.89
N VAL A 81 -4.43 -9.07 -14.01
CA VAL A 81 -5.71 -9.79 -13.83
C VAL A 81 -6.50 -9.73 -15.13
N GLN A 82 -6.61 -10.86 -15.82
CA GLN A 82 -7.37 -10.98 -17.06
C GLN A 82 -8.64 -11.82 -16.85
N PRO A 83 -9.70 -11.60 -17.65
CA PRO A 83 -10.94 -12.40 -17.57
C PRO A 83 -10.73 -13.92 -17.73
N MET A 84 -9.64 -14.33 -18.39
CA MET A 84 -9.33 -15.72 -18.69
C MET A 84 -8.10 -16.20 -17.90
N GLY A 85 -8.31 -16.58 -16.64
CA GLY A 85 -7.42 -17.50 -15.89
C GLY A 85 -5.95 -17.12 -15.74
N PHE A 86 -5.58 -15.86 -16.00
CA PHE A 86 -4.21 -15.40 -15.85
C PHE A 86 -4.01 -14.82 -14.45
N THR A 87 -3.00 -15.32 -13.76
CA THR A 87 -2.59 -14.83 -12.45
C THR A 87 -1.27 -14.08 -12.61
N ASP A 88 -1.13 -12.98 -11.88
CA ASP A 88 0.11 -12.24 -11.67
C ASP A 88 1.01 -12.87 -10.62
N ALA A 89 0.64 -14.06 -10.13
CA ALA A 89 1.44 -14.93 -9.30
C ALA A 89 2.44 -15.74 -10.16
N TRP A 90 3.62 -15.18 -10.43
CA TRP A 90 4.64 -15.81 -11.28
C TRP A 90 5.55 -16.80 -10.53
N THR A 91 5.85 -17.93 -11.17
CA THR A 91 6.62 -19.05 -10.59
C THR A 91 7.97 -18.65 -9.98
N VAL A 92 8.67 -17.68 -10.57
CA VAL A 92 10.02 -17.28 -10.14
C VAL A 92 10.00 -16.71 -8.71
N SER A 93 9.06 -15.82 -8.40
CA SER A 93 8.91 -15.22 -7.07
C SER A 93 8.61 -16.27 -6.00
N TYR A 94 7.85 -17.33 -6.33
CA TYR A 94 7.57 -18.43 -5.41
C TYR A 94 8.78 -19.34 -5.18
N ILE A 95 9.57 -19.63 -6.21
CA ILE A 95 10.77 -20.47 -6.08
C ILE A 95 11.85 -19.75 -5.27
N LEU A 96 12.06 -18.46 -5.54
CA LEU A 96 13.11 -17.67 -4.90
C LEU A 96 12.69 -17.10 -3.54
N TRP A 97 11.40 -17.19 -3.20
CA TRP A 97 10.81 -16.54 -2.01
C TRP A 97 11.03 -15.02 -1.97
N ASP A 98 11.21 -14.42 -3.14
CA ASP A 98 11.60 -13.03 -3.32
C ASP A 98 10.59 -12.25 -4.17
N GLY A 99 10.48 -10.95 -3.89
CA GLY A 99 9.64 -10.03 -4.63
C GLY A 99 10.30 -9.58 -5.93
N GLU A 100 9.49 -9.07 -6.85
CA GLU A 100 10.00 -8.37 -8.04
C GLU A 100 9.74 -6.87 -7.88
N ALA A 101 10.82 -6.08 -7.83
CA ALA A 101 10.74 -4.63 -7.91
C ALA A 101 11.08 -4.19 -9.34
N VAL A 102 10.07 -3.70 -10.06
CA VAL A 102 10.22 -3.26 -11.47
C VAL A 102 10.88 -1.88 -11.56
N GLU A 103 10.74 -1.06 -10.53
CA GLU A 103 11.32 0.27 -10.43
C GLU A 103 11.85 0.55 -9.01
N GLU A 104 12.74 1.54 -8.90
CA GLU A 104 13.28 1.99 -7.61
C GLU A 104 12.17 2.67 -6.78
N PRO A 105 12.10 2.43 -5.45
CA PRO A 105 11.04 2.96 -4.60
C PRO A 105 11.02 4.51 -4.56
N GLU A 106 12.17 5.16 -4.74
CA GLU A 106 12.30 6.62 -4.81
C GLU A 106 11.64 7.19 -6.06
N VAL A 107 11.81 6.51 -7.20
CA VAL A 107 11.20 6.90 -8.48
C VAL A 107 9.68 6.73 -8.41
N PHE A 108 9.22 5.59 -7.88
CA PHE A 108 7.80 5.35 -7.66
C PHE A 108 7.18 6.38 -6.70
N ALA A 109 7.83 6.64 -5.56
CA ALA A 109 7.38 7.64 -4.61
C ALA A 109 7.26 9.04 -5.23
N GLY A 110 8.20 9.41 -6.12
CA GLY A 110 8.13 10.66 -6.90
C GLY A 110 6.88 10.75 -7.78
N ARG A 111 6.54 9.67 -8.50
CA ARG A 111 5.33 9.60 -9.34
C ARG A 111 4.05 9.71 -8.53
N VAL A 112 3.96 8.94 -7.44
CA VAL A 112 2.81 8.99 -6.52
C VAL A 112 2.67 10.40 -5.96
N LYS A 113 3.76 11.00 -5.47
CA LYS A 113 3.76 12.36 -4.91
C LYS A 113 3.25 13.40 -5.91
N ALA A 114 3.73 13.37 -7.15
CA ALA A 114 3.31 14.32 -8.18
C ALA A 114 1.79 14.28 -8.43
N ILE A 115 1.19 13.10 -8.35
CA ILE A 115 -0.26 12.92 -8.52
C ILE A 115 -1.02 13.35 -7.25
N LEU A 116 -0.52 12.98 -6.07
CA LEU A 116 -1.11 13.40 -4.79
C LEU A 116 -1.08 14.92 -4.57
N GLU A 117 -0.06 15.61 -5.08
CA GLU A 117 0.05 17.08 -5.01
C GLU A 117 -0.72 17.78 -6.14
N GLY A 118 -0.82 17.16 -7.33
CA GLY A 118 -1.64 17.65 -8.43
C GLY A 118 -3.14 17.66 -8.12
N ASP A 119 -3.64 16.69 -7.34
CA ASP A 119 -5.02 16.64 -6.86
C ASP A 119 -5.35 17.76 -5.85
N LYS A 120 -4.36 18.48 -5.29
CA LYS A 120 -4.60 19.67 -4.45
C LYS A 120 -4.87 20.96 -5.25
N LEU A 121 -4.69 20.92 -6.57
CA LEU A 121 -4.84 22.07 -7.47
C LEU A 121 -6.11 22.00 -8.35
N ALA A 122 -6.95 20.99 -8.14
CA ALA A 122 -8.24 20.81 -8.83
C ALA A 122 -9.42 21.13 -7.92
#